data_AF-Q2NB15-F1
#
_entry.id   AF-Q2NB15-F1
#
_cell.length_a   1.000
_cell.length_b   1.000
_cell.length_c   1.000
_cell.angle_alpha   90.00
_cell.angle_beta   90.00
_cell.angle_gamma   90.00
#
_symmetry.space_group_name_H-M   'P 1'
#
loop_
_entity.id
_entity.type
_entity.pdbx_description
1 polymer ?
#
loop_
_entity_poly.entity_id
_entity_poly.type
_entity_poly.pdbx_seq_one_letter_code
_entity_poly.pdbx_strand_id
1 'polypeptide(L)'
;MRNLLLFGSLACLAAGGVAANSGVAIEKSVYVERADVRAGKPVRALEPAEEVRKGDTVVLMLEWNAPGRERSFTVSSRVPRDLAFQRSGGKAPQVSIDGGRNWGDLAELRIGARRASPEDVTHLRWQVSNAEAALGRGVLTYSAIVR
;
A
#
# COMPACT_ATOMS: atom_id res chain seq x y z
N MET A 1 -6.94 38.31 -63.51
CA MET A 1 -5.47 38.16 -63.51
C MET A 1 -5.03 37.75 -62.11
N ARG A 2 -4.38 36.58 -62.01
CA ARG A 2 -3.29 36.22 -61.09
C ARG A 2 -3.57 36.07 -59.58
N ASN A 3 -3.61 34.78 -59.18
CA ASN A 3 -3.18 34.14 -57.92
C ASN A 3 -2.30 34.97 -56.97
N LEU A 4 -2.49 34.78 -55.66
CA LEU A 4 -1.46 34.14 -54.81
C LEU A 4 -2.03 33.61 -53.47
N LEU A 5 -1.70 32.35 -53.19
CA LEU A 5 -1.82 31.63 -51.92
C LEU A 5 -0.85 32.18 -50.86
N LEU A 6 -1.18 32.04 -49.57
CA LEU A 6 -0.27 31.81 -48.41
C LEU A 6 -1.14 31.56 -47.15
N PHE A 7 -1.32 30.33 -46.68
CA PHE A 7 -0.53 29.56 -45.68
C PHE A 7 -0.52 30.10 -44.23
N GLY A 8 -0.85 29.19 -43.29
CA GLY A 8 -0.46 29.24 -41.87
C GLY A 8 -1.60 29.61 -40.91
N SER A 9 -1.86 28.96 -39.77
CA SER A 9 -1.18 27.86 -39.09
C SER A 9 -2.15 27.21 -38.10
N LEU A 10 -2.00 25.89 -37.94
CA LEU A 10 -2.61 25.06 -36.92
C LEU A 10 -1.98 25.38 -35.55
N ALA A 11 -2.78 25.62 -34.51
CA ALA A 11 -2.31 25.66 -33.13
C ALA A 11 -3.21 24.77 -32.24
N CYS A 12 -2.90 23.48 -32.22
CA CYS A 12 -3.38 22.56 -31.18
C CYS A 12 -2.67 22.90 -29.87
N LEU A 13 -3.37 23.55 -28.93
CA LEU A 13 -2.97 23.59 -27.52
C LEU A 13 -3.43 22.28 -26.85
N ALA A 14 -2.64 21.23 -27.02
CA ALA A 14 -2.74 20.07 -26.16
C ALA A 14 -2.15 20.44 -24.79
N ALA A 15 -2.99 20.80 -23.83
CA ALA A 15 -2.61 20.85 -22.43
C ALA A 15 -2.43 19.40 -21.93
N GLY A 16 -1.25 18.83 -22.21
CA GLY A 16 -0.82 17.59 -21.58
C GLY A 16 -0.63 17.85 -20.09
N GLY A 17 -1.56 17.37 -19.27
CA GLY A 17 -1.37 17.33 -17.83
C GLY A 17 -0.14 16.48 -17.51
N VAL A 18 0.91 17.11 -17.01
CA VAL A 18 2.04 16.41 -16.40
C VAL A 18 1.52 15.74 -15.12
N ALA A 19 1.24 14.44 -15.21
CA ALA A 19 1.11 13.63 -14.00
C ALA A 19 2.46 13.70 -13.28
N ALA A 20 2.47 14.33 -12.10
CA ALA A 20 3.64 14.34 -11.24
C ALA A 20 4.03 12.88 -10.99
N ASN A 21 5.17 12.46 -11.52
CA ASN A 21 5.80 11.22 -11.13
C ASN A 21 6.13 11.39 -9.65
N SER A 22 5.24 10.91 -8.77
CA SER A 22 5.49 10.86 -7.34
C SER A 22 6.80 10.11 -7.21
N GLY A 23 7.90 10.79 -6.89
CA GLY A 23 9.26 10.23 -6.85
C GLY A 23 9.44 9.21 -5.72
N VAL A 24 8.51 8.27 -5.62
CA VAL A 24 8.36 7.20 -4.66
C VAL A 24 7.97 5.97 -5.48
N ALA A 25 8.92 5.07 -5.70
CA ALA A 25 8.66 3.74 -6.23
C ALA A 25 8.22 2.83 -5.08
N ILE A 26 7.28 1.92 -5.35
CA ILE A 26 6.81 0.93 -4.36
C ILE A 26 6.82 -0.45 -4.99
N GLU A 27 7.57 -1.36 -4.40
CA GLU A 27 7.57 -2.80 -4.68
C GLU A 27 6.72 -3.53 -3.64
N LYS A 28 6.02 -4.58 -4.06
CA LYS A 28 5.13 -5.38 -3.21
C LYS A 28 5.51 -6.84 -3.29
N SER A 29 5.70 -7.45 -2.14
CA SER A 29 5.98 -8.88 -2.01
C SER A 29 5.05 -9.51 -0.97
N VAL A 30 4.78 -10.81 -1.15
CA VAL A 30 3.90 -11.58 -0.26
C VAL A 30 4.66 -12.82 0.19
N TYR A 31 4.60 -13.07 1.49
CA TYR A 31 5.22 -14.22 2.14
C TYR A 31 4.16 -15.01 2.91
N VAL A 32 4.33 -16.31 3.04
CA VAL A 32 3.50 -17.17 3.91
C VAL A 32 4.25 -17.44 5.21
N GLU A 33 3.57 -17.27 6.35
CA GLU A 33 4.05 -17.78 7.64
C GLU A 33 3.81 -19.29 7.70
N ARG A 34 4.87 -20.09 7.68
CA ARG A 34 4.80 -21.52 7.98
C ARG A 34 5.27 -21.82 9.38
N ALA A 35 4.56 -22.74 10.04
CA ALA A 35 5.06 -23.39 11.23
C ALA A 35 6.20 -24.33 10.82
N ASP A 36 7.39 -24.03 11.30
CA ASP A 36 8.60 -24.82 11.11
C ASP A 36 9.13 -25.23 12.50
N VAL A 37 9.95 -26.27 12.57
CA VAL A 37 10.57 -26.72 13.83
C VAL A 37 12.08 -26.70 13.64
N ARG A 38 12.74 -25.70 14.23
CA ARG A 38 14.20 -25.58 14.20
C ARG A 38 14.77 -25.86 15.57
N ALA A 39 15.72 -26.80 15.64
CA ALA A 39 16.33 -27.26 16.89
C ALA A 39 15.29 -27.67 17.97
N GLY A 40 14.21 -28.34 17.55
CA GLY A 40 13.14 -28.81 18.45
C GLY A 40 12.20 -27.72 18.97
N LYS A 41 12.32 -26.48 18.50
CA LYS A 41 11.43 -25.37 18.87
C LYS A 41 10.54 -24.96 17.69
N PRO A 42 9.24 -24.72 17.90
CA PRO A 42 8.40 -24.15 16.87
C PRO A 42 8.90 -22.75 16.53
N VAL A 43 9.20 -22.53 15.26
CA VAL A 43 9.58 -21.24 14.68
C VAL A 43 8.60 -20.90 13.57
N ARG A 44 8.40 -19.60 13.34
CA ARG A 44 7.63 -19.12 12.20
C ARG A 44 8.61 -18.75 11.10
N ALA A 45 8.63 -19.50 10.02
CA ALA A 45 9.41 -19.19 8.84
C ALA A 45 8.57 -18.35 7.87
N LEU A 46 9.18 -17.35 7.25
CA LEU A 46 8.60 -16.63 6.13
C LEU A 46 9.18 -17.19 4.83
N GLU A 47 8.31 -17.66 3.96
CA GLU A 47 8.66 -18.17 2.62
C GLU A 47 7.94 -17.32 1.58
N PRO A 48 8.54 -17.05 0.40
CA PRO A 48 7.82 -16.43 -0.71
C PRO A 48 6.52 -17.17 -1.01
N ALA A 49 5.44 -16.42 -1.20
CA ALA A 49 4.12 -16.99 -1.44
C ALA A 49 3.97 -17.45 -2.90
N GLU A 50 4.41 -18.67 -3.22
CA GLU A 50 4.17 -19.29 -4.53
C GLU A 50 2.74 -19.85 -4.65
N GLU A 51 2.24 -20.45 -3.56
CA GLU A 51 0.87 -20.95 -3.42
C GLU A 51 0.36 -20.54 -2.01
N VAL A 52 -0.90 -20.09 -1.95
CA VAL A 52 -1.57 -19.76 -0.69
C VAL A 52 -2.88 -20.52 -0.58
N ARG A 53 -3.21 -20.98 0.62
CA ARG A 53 -4.42 -21.73 0.93
C ARG A 53 -5.27 -20.99 1.94
N LYS A 54 -6.58 -21.24 1.89
CA LYS A 54 -7.51 -20.75 2.90
C LYS A 54 -7.01 -21.11 4.30
N GLY A 55 -6.95 -20.13 5.18
CA GLY A 55 -6.43 -20.24 6.54
C GLY A 55 -4.96 -19.89 6.70
N ASP A 56 -4.18 -19.81 5.62
CA ASP A 56 -2.78 -19.41 5.69
C ASP A 56 -2.66 -17.97 6.20
N THR A 57 -1.65 -17.74 7.04
CA THR A 57 -1.24 -16.38 7.39
C THR A 57 -0.20 -15.91 6.38
N VAL A 58 -0.49 -14.81 5.72
CA VAL A 58 0.44 -14.14 4.81
C VAL A 58 0.94 -12.84 5.42
N VAL A 59 2.18 -12.47 5.09
CA VAL A 59 2.77 -11.17 5.38
C VAL A 59 2.99 -10.47 4.05
N LEU A 60 2.34 -9.32 3.89
CA LEU A 60 2.54 -8.44 2.75
C LEU A 60 3.57 -7.39 3.13
N MET A 61 4.54 -7.20 2.25
CA MET A 61 5.62 -6.25 2.41
C MET A 61 5.56 -5.23 1.28
N LEU A 62 5.64 -3.96 1.66
CA LEU A 62 5.68 -2.81 0.76
C LEU A 62 7.01 -2.11 0.97
N GLU A 63 7.91 -2.28 0.00
CA GLU A 63 9.20 -1.62 -0.01
C GLU A 63 9.08 -0.34 -0.83
N TRP A 64 9.37 0.80 -0.22
CA TRP A 64 9.32 2.08 -0.91
C TRP A 64 10.72 2.66 -1.08
N ASN A 65 10.95 3.32 -2.22
CA ASN A 65 12.20 3.97 -2.57
C ASN A 65 11.90 5.38 -3.10
N ALA A 66 12.50 6.40 -2.48
CA ALA A 66 12.24 7.81 -2.74
C ALA A 66 13.55 8.63 -2.60
N PRO A 67 14.52 8.44 -3.51
CA PRO A 67 15.84 9.02 -3.36
C PRO A 67 15.77 10.54 -3.51
N GLY A 68 16.44 11.28 -2.61
CA GLY A 68 16.43 12.74 -2.61
C GLY A 68 15.10 13.38 -2.19
N ARG A 69 14.11 12.59 -1.75
CA ARG A 69 12.86 13.11 -1.21
C ARG A 69 12.99 13.37 0.29
N GLU A 70 12.86 14.63 0.70
CA GLU A 70 12.91 15.00 2.13
C GLU A 70 11.53 15.26 2.75
N ARG A 71 10.51 15.46 1.91
CA ARG A 71 9.16 15.78 2.36
C ARG A 71 8.37 14.51 2.64
N SER A 72 7.58 14.56 3.71
CA SER A 72 6.63 13.53 4.08
C SER A 72 5.70 13.15 2.94
N PHE A 73 5.17 11.93 3.03
CA PHE A 73 4.20 11.40 2.10
C PHE A 73 3.39 10.30 2.76
N THR A 74 2.31 9.92 2.11
CA THR A 74 1.42 8.87 2.57
C THR A 74 1.54 7.66 1.67
N VAL A 75 1.64 6.47 2.27
CA VAL A 75 1.51 5.19 1.57
C VAL A 75 0.18 4.58 1.95
N SER A 76 -0.65 4.26 0.96
CA SER A 76 -1.93 3.56 1.18
C SER A 76 -1.96 2.24 0.45
N SER A 77 -2.50 1.20 1.10
CA SER A 77 -2.71 -0.11 0.49
C SER A 77 -4.14 -0.58 0.71
N ARG A 78 -4.74 -1.15 -0.33
CA ARG A 78 -5.99 -1.92 -0.19
C ARG A 78 -5.65 -3.31 0.35
N VAL A 79 -6.49 -3.82 1.26
CA VAL A 79 -6.48 -5.24 1.64
C VAL A 79 -7.25 -6.02 0.56
N PRO A 80 -6.61 -6.97 -0.15
CA PRO A 80 -7.30 -7.85 -1.10
C PRO A 80 -8.52 -8.54 -0.47
N ARG A 81 -9.58 -8.78 -1.26
CA ARG A 81 -10.88 -9.25 -0.72
C ARG A 81 -10.83 -10.66 -0.14
N ASP A 82 -9.96 -11.48 -0.72
CA ASP A 82 -9.57 -12.83 -0.31
C ASP A 82 -8.69 -12.85 0.94
N LEU A 83 -8.27 -11.70 1.45
CA LEU A 83 -7.49 -11.56 2.67
C LEU A 83 -8.28 -10.85 3.77
N ALA A 84 -8.05 -11.29 5.01
CA ALA A 84 -8.54 -10.64 6.22
C ALA A 84 -7.34 -10.05 6.99
N PHE A 85 -7.25 -8.71 7.06
CA PHE A 85 -6.19 -8.06 7.83
C PHE A 85 -6.15 -8.55 9.28
N GLN A 86 -4.94 -8.71 9.81
CA GLN A 86 -4.69 -9.12 11.19
C GLN A 86 -4.01 -8.01 11.98
N ARG A 87 -2.81 -7.61 11.54
CA ARG A 87 -1.99 -6.59 12.22
C ARG A 87 -0.97 -5.98 11.27
N SER A 88 -0.49 -4.77 11.57
CA SER A 88 0.69 -4.19 10.94
C SER A 88 1.98 -4.68 11.61
N GLY A 89 3.05 -4.83 10.83
CA GLY A 89 4.40 -5.02 11.36
C GLY A 89 5.08 -3.68 11.60
N GLY A 90 5.53 -3.44 12.83
CA GLY A 90 6.19 -2.19 13.20
C GLY A 90 5.22 -1.01 13.26
N LYS A 91 5.23 -0.14 12.26
CA LYS A 91 4.47 1.11 12.26
C LYS A 91 2.97 0.87 12.11
N ALA A 92 2.19 1.33 13.10
CA ALA A 92 0.74 1.28 13.06
C ALA A 92 0.17 2.22 11.97
N PRO A 93 -0.65 1.71 11.03
CA PRO A 93 -1.38 2.52 10.08
C PRO A 93 -2.69 3.04 10.69
N GLN A 94 -3.19 4.14 10.11
CA GLN A 94 -4.62 4.39 10.13
C GLN A 94 -5.30 3.40 9.19
N VAL A 95 -6.51 2.97 9.53
CA VAL A 95 -7.26 1.99 8.75
C VAL A 95 -8.58 2.55 8.26
N SER A 96 -9.13 1.94 7.22
CA SER A 96 -10.47 2.23 6.71
C SER A 96 -11.28 0.95 6.60
N ILE A 97 -12.52 0.99 7.06
CA ILE A 97 -13.50 -0.11 6.95
C ILE A 97 -14.54 0.12 5.84
N ASP A 98 -14.42 1.23 5.09
CA ASP A 98 -15.44 1.69 4.14
C ASP A 98 -14.85 2.04 2.78
N GLY A 99 -13.81 1.32 2.36
CA GLY A 99 -13.25 1.45 1.02
C GLY A 99 -12.29 2.62 0.84
N GLY A 100 -11.71 3.14 1.93
CA GLY A 100 -10.75 4.24 1.91
C GLY A 100 -11.40 5.64 1.99
N ARG A 101 -12.71 5.71 2.32
CA ARG A 101 -13.42 6.99 2.45
C ARG A 101 -13.14 7.66 3.79
N ASN A 102 -13.21 6.89 4.87
CA ASN A 102 -12.90 7.33 6.22
C ASN A 102 -11.69 6.58 6.78
N TRP A 103 -10.91 7.26 7.62
CA TRP A 103 -9.65 6.75 8.17
C TRP A 103 -9.56 7.06 9.66
N GLY A 104 -9.12 6.09 10.45
CA GLY A 104 -8.93 6.28 11.89
C GLY A 104 -8.20 5.10 12.51
N ASP A 105 -8.04 5.15 13.83
CA ASP A 105 -7.53 4.01 14.60
C ASP A 105 -8.61 2.93 14.69
N LEU A 106 -8.25 1.68 14.45
CA LEU A 106 -9.22 0.56 14.40
C LEU A 106 -10.08 0.48 15.67
N ALA A 107 -9.49 0.77 16.82
CA ALA A 107 -10.17 0.74 18.12
C ALA A 107 -11.35 1.73 18.21
N GLU A 108 -11.34 2.79 17.40
CA GLU A 108 -12.35 3.86 17.39
C GLU A 108 -13.44 3.62 16.32
N LEU A 109 -13.19 2.75 15.35
CA LEU A 109 -14.10 2.51 14.23
C LEU A 109 -15.26 1.59 14.62
N ARG A 110 -16.42 1.82 14.01
CA ARG A 110 -17.67 1.09 14.28
C ARG A 110 -18.43 0.73 13.00
N ILE A 111 -19.13 -0.39 13.03
CA ILE A 111 -20.11 -0.81 12.04
C ILE A 111 -21.47 -0.85 12.72
N GLY A 112 -22.28 0.18 12.50
CA GLY A 112 -23.51 0.39 13.25
C GLY A 112 -23.24 0.40 14.76
N ALA A 113 -23.85 -0.54 15.48
CA ALA A 113 -23.71 -0.65 16.93
C ALA A 113 -22.48 -1.45 17.39
N ARG A 114 -21.73 -2.15 16.53
CA ARG A 114 -20.54 -2.93 16.97
C ARG A 114 -19.23 -2.20 16.70
N ARG A 115 -18.19 -2.51 17.49
CA ARG A 115 -16.81 -2.12 17.18
C ARG A 115 -16.33 -2.88 15.94
N ALA A 116 -15.56 -2.21 15.09
CA ALA A 116 -14.89 -2.86 13.97
C ALA A 116 -13.82 -3.85 14.47
N SER A 117 -13.69 -4.96 13.77
CA SER A 117 -12.64 -5.97 13.96
C SER A 117 -11.59 -5.85 12.85
N PRO A 118 -10.38 -6.41 13.01
CA PRO A 118 -9.35 -6.38 11.97
C PRO A 118 -9.83 -6.88 10.59
N GLU A 119 -10.72 -7.88 10.56
CA GLU A 119 -11.31 -8.44 9.35
C GLU A 119 -12.21 -7.47 8.55
N ASP A 120 -12.69 -6.40 9.20
CA ASP A 120 -13.47 -5.33 8.55
C ASP A 120 -12.59 -4.33 7.79
N VAL A 121 -11.27 -4.35 8.04
CA VAL A 121 -10.34 -3.41 7.43
C VAL A 121 -10.25 -3.68 5.94
N THR A 122 -10.54 -2.65 5.16
CA THR A 122 -10.49 -2.66 3.70
C THR A 122 -9.24 -1.97 3.16
N HIS A 123 -8.71 -0.97 3.87
CA HIS A 123 -7.53 -0.23 3.46
C HIS A 123 -6.67 0.17 4.67
N LEU A 124 -5.38 0.31 4.43
CA LEU A 124 -4.34 0.73 5.37
C LEU A 124 -3.68 2.01 4.84
N ARG A 125 -3.30 2.91 5.75
CA ARG A 125 -2.64 4.17 5.43
C ARG A 125 -1.55 4.48 6.44
N TRP A 126 -0.31 4.54 5.96
CA TRP A 126 0.85 4.94 6.72
C TRP A 126 1.27 6.35 6.33
N GLN A 127 1.63 7.16 7.32
CA GLN A 127 2.34 8.40 7.10
C GLN A 127 3.84 8.12 7.15
N VAL A 128 4.58 8.54 6.13
CA VAL A 128 6.05 8.58 6.14
C VAL A 128 6.44 10.01 6.49
N SER A 129 7.07 10.19 7.65
CA SER A 129 7.53 11.49 8.16
C SER A 129 8.69 12.03 7.33
N ASN A 130 9.02 13.32 7.49
CA ASN A 130 10.19 13.91 6.83
C ASN A 130 11.48 13.17 7.21
N ALA A 131 11.62 12.76 8.48
CA ALA A 131 12.79 12.04 8.96
C ALA A 131 12.93 10.66 8.31
N GLU A 132 11.82 9.92 8.15
CA GLU A 132 11.83 8.65 7.42
C GLU A 132 12.09 8.87 5.94
N ALA A 133 11.44 9.86 5.31
CA ALA A 133 11.62 10.17 3.89
C ALA A 133 13.08 10.50 3.56
N ALA A 134 13.77 11.26 4.41
CA ALA A 134 15.18 11.62 4.25
C ALA A 134 16.13 10.40 4.19
N LEU A 135 15.71 9.22 4.70
CA LEU A 135 16.47 7.97 4.53
C LEU A 135 16.43 7.43 3.08
N GLY A 136 15.53 7.96 2.25
CA GLY A 136 15.39 7.62 0.84
C GLY A 136 14.75 6.26 0.55
N ARG A 137 14.49 5.43 1.57
CA ARG A 137 13.84 4.12 1.44
C ARG A 137 13.27 3.62 2.77
N GLY A 138 12.37 2.65 2.69
CA GLY A 138 11.87 1.96 3.87
C GLY A 138 10.90 0.82 3.54
N VAL A 139 10.43 0.15 4.58
CA VAL A 139 9.57 -1.03 4.47
C VAL A 139 8.37 -0.87 5.37
N LEU A 140 7.19 -1.22 4.85
CA LEU A 140 5.94 -1.31 5.60
C LEU A 140 5.40 -2.72 5.44
N THR A 141 4.92 -3.33 6.52
CA THR A 141 4.39 -4.69 6.45
C THR A 141 3.04 -4.80 7.16
N TYR A 142 2.24 -5.77 6.73
CA TYR A 142 1.07 -6.21 7.48
C TYR A 142 0.82 -7.70 7.26
N SER A 143 0.25 -8.36 8.25
CA SER A 143 -0.22 -9.73 8.10
C SER A 143 -1.73 -9.80 7.85
N ALA A 144 -2.12 -10.83 7.14
CA ALA A 144 -3.51 -11.15 6.85
C ALA A 144 -3.72 -12.67 6.81
N ILE A 145 -4.97 -13.12 6.99
CA ILE A 145 -5.36 -14.51 6.81
C ILE A 145 -6.08 -14.67 5.47
N VAL A 146 -5.76 -15.73 4.73
CA VAL A 146 -6.45 -16.09 3.48
C VAL A 146 -7.84 -16.68 3.77
N ARG A 147 -8.88 -16.19 3.10
CA ARG A 147 -10.29 -16.53 3.33
C ARG A 147 -10.81 -17.73 2.54
#